data_AF-A0A8D8I7S5-F1
#
_entry.id   AF-A0A8D8I7S5-F1
#
_cell.length_a   1.000
_cell.length_b   1.000
_cell.length_c   1.000
_cell.angle_alpha   90.00
_cell.angle_beta   90.00
_cell.angle_gamma   90.00
#
_symmetry.space_group_name_H-M   'P 1'
#
loop_
_entity.id
_entity.type
_entity.pdbx_description
1 polymer ?
#
loop_
_entity_poly.entity_id
_entity_poly.type
_entity_poly.pdbx_seq_one_letter_code
_entity_poly.pdbx_strand_id
1 'polypeptide(L)'
;MDPPSSTSSEQDSGAKKASPFDNLGRDDLVKKCRGLLGIAQKAKQAKDECQEENRKLKEQLALAETQKTADKECLRAMQEVVETLTQQKLQAAMKVDELEKSLSGLRRELDSAALLREQLEKISVENEAFKRQIDRLTEENEELLGAITGMEGKLKSSEQERESLAQSKITLEQ
;
A
#
# COMPACT_ATOMS: atom_id res chain seq x y z
N MET A 1 -39.45 38.66 -19.10
CA MET A 1 -39.85 39.30 -17.84
C MET A 1 -40.06 40.77 -18.16
N ASP A 2 -41.30 41.09 -18.47
CA ASP A 2 -41.80 42.41 -18.84
C ASP A 2 -41.68 43.42 -17.69
N PRO A 3 -41.59 44.74 -17.95
CA PRO A 3 -41.76 45.74 -16.90
C PRO A 3 -43.25 45.92 -16.59
N PRO A 4 -43.65 46.12 -15.33
CA PRO A 4 -45.04 46.42 -15.01
C PRO A 4 -45.34 47.89 -15.31
N SER A 5 -46.31 48.09 -16.18
CA SER A 5 -47.11 49.30 -16.30
C SER A 5 -47.74 49.62 -14.95
N SER A 6 -47.54 50.83 -14.43
CA SER A 6 -48.31 51.37 -13.31
C SER A 6 -48.83 52.75 -13.69
N THR A 7 -50.06 52.73 -14.20
CA THR A 7 -50.96 53.88 -14.23
C THR A 7 -51.33 54.27 -12.81
N SER A 8 -51.09 55.52 -12.43
CA SER A 8 -51.75 56.16 -11.29
C SER A 8 -52.19 57.54 -11.74
N SER A 9 -53.49 57.64 -11.99
CA SER A 9 -54.23 58.87 -12.23
C SER A 9 -54.60 59.48 -10.88
N GLU A 10 -54.03 60.65 -10.58
CA GLU A 10 -54.57 61.57 -9.58
C GLU A 10 -54.82 62.92 -10.27
N GLN A 11 -56.10 63.28 -10.38
CA GLN A 11 -56.53 64.67 -10.54
C GLN A 11 -56.32 65.37 -9.20
N ASP A 12 -55.53 66.44 -9.18
CA ASP A 12 -55.72 67.50 -8.19
C ASP A 12 -55.54 68.88 -8.83
N SER A 13 -56.47 69.73 -8.43
CA SER A 13 -56.73 71.14 -8.72
C SER A 13 -55.54 72.01 -9.17
N GLY A 14 -55.76 72.70 -10.30
CA GLY A 14 -54.89 73.75 -10.82
C GLY A 14 -54.92 75.03 -9.98
N ALA A 15 -54.17 75.06 -8.88
CA ALA A 15 -53.56 76.29 -8.40
C ALA A 15 -52.22 76.43 -9.12
N LYS A 16 -52.05 77.48 -9.95
CA LYS A 16 -50.73 77.87 -10.46
C LYS A 16 -49.83 78.15 -9.25
N LYS A 17 -49.07 77.15 -8.80
CA LYS A 17 -48.02 77.34 -7.79
C LYS A 17 -47.09 78.40 -8.37
N ALA A 18 -47.10 79.60 -7.78
CA ALA A 18 -46.16 80.66 -8.11
C ALA A 18 -44.77 80.02 -8.17
N SER A 19 -44.03 80.26 -9.26
CA SER A 19 -42.75 79.60 -9.40
C SER A 19 -41.89 80.00 -8.19
N PRO A 20 -41.03 79.10 -7.70
CA PRO A 20 -40.20 79.37 -6.52
C PRO A 20 -39.29 80.62 -6.66
N PHE A 21 -39.29 81.24 -7.83
CA PHE A 21 -38.52 82.41 -8.20
C PHE A 21 -39.37 83.67 -8.43
N ASP A 22 -40.70 83.56 -8.54
CA ASP A 22 -41.59 84.63 -9.02
C ASP A 22 -41.75 85.80 -8.03
N ASN A 23 -41.51 85.57 -6.73
CA ASN A 23 -41.61 86.59 -5.66
C ASN A 23 -40.23 87.07 -5.14
N LEU A 24 -39.13 86.76 -5.83
CA LEU A 24 -37.77 87.12 -5.39
C LEU A 24 -37.27 88.39 -6.10
N GLY A 25 -36.67 89.30 -5.33
CA GLY A 25 -35.85 90.38 -5.89
C GLY A 25 -34.58 89.83 -6.54
N ARG A 26 -33.93 90.63 -7.40
CA ARG A 26 -32.72 90.24 -8.16
C ARG A 26 -31.65 89.58 -7.28
N ASP A 27 -31.36 90.14 -6.11
CA ASP A 27 -30.30 89.64 -5.23
C ASP A 27 -30.65 88.31 -4.55
N ASP A 28 -31.92 88.11 -4.20
CA ASP A 28 -32.38 86.86 -3.59
C ASP A 28 -32.51 85.73 -4.62
N LEU A 29 -32.84 86.07 -5.86
CA LEU A 29 -32.76 85.16 -6.99
C LEU A 29 -31.32 84.69 -7.21
N VAL A 30 -30.35 85.60 -7.20
CA VAL A 30 -28.91 85.26 -7.33
C VAL A 30 -28.44 84.37 -6.18
N LYS A 31 -28.82 84.65 -4.94
CA LYS A 31 -28.50 83.78 -3.78
C LYS A 31 -29.08 82.38 -3.95
N LYS A 32 -30.34 82.27 -4.41
CA LYS A 32 -30.99 80.98 -4.63
C LYS A 32 -30.33 80.18 -5.76
N CYS A 33 -29.97 80.83 -6.87
CA CYS A 33 -29.22 80.20 -7.96
C CYS A 33 -27.82 79.72 -7.49
N ARG A 34 -27.11 80.50 -6.67
CA ARG A 34 -25.84 80.07 -6.07
C ARG A 34 -26.03 78.87 -5.14
N GLY A 35 -27.09 78.85 -4.34
CA GLY A 35 -27.43 77.71 -3.48
C GLY A 35 -27.71 76.44 -4.27
N LEU A 36 -28.52 76.52 -5.33
CA LEU A 36 -28.81 75.39 -6.23
C LEU A 36 -27.54 74.91 -6.95
N LEU A 37 -26.68 75.83 -7.39
CA LEU A 37 -25.39 75.47 -7.98
C LEU A 37 -24.50 74.71 -7.00
N GLY A 38 -24.43 75.17 -5.73
CA GLY A 38 -23.67 74.48 -4.69
C GLY A 38 -24.21 73.09 -4.38
N ILE A 39 -25.54 72.91 -4.38
CA ILE A 39 -26.19 71.61 -4.22
C ILE A 39 -25.87 70.70 -5.43
N ALA A 40 -25.97 71.22 -6.65
CA ALA A 40 -25.66 70.47 -7.87
C ALA A 40 -24.18 70.02 -7.91
N GLN A 41 -23.26 70.89 -7.48
CA GLN A 41 -21.83 70.54 -7.36
C GLN A 41 -21.60 69.41 -6.35
N LYS A 42 -22.22 69.50 -5.16
CA LYS A 42 -22.15 68.43 -4.14
C LYS A 42 -22.77 67.11 -4.63
N ALA A 43 -23.89 67.17 -5.35
CA ALA A 43 -24.52 65.99 -5.94
C ALA A 43 -23.65 65.35 -7.02
N LYS A 44 -22.97 66.17 -7.85
CA LYS A 44 -22.00 65.67 -8.83
C LYS A 44 -20.83 64.98 -8.14
N GLN A 45 -20.24 65.62 -7.13
CA GLN A 45 -19.13 65.03 -6.37
C GLN A 45 -19.52 63.69 -5.73
N ALA A 46 -20.67 63.63 -5.04
CA ALA A 46 -21.16 62.39 -4.45
C ALA A 46 -21.43 61.28 -5.49
N LYS A 47 -21.91 61.66 -6.67
CA LYS A 47 -22.09 60.72 -7.78
C LYS A 47 -20.74 60.20 -8.28
N ASP A 48 -19.76 61.08 -8.48
CA ASP A 48 -18.42 60.71 -8.97
C ASP A 48 -17.72 59.78 -7.95
N GLU A 49 -17.82 60.08 -6.65
CA GLU A 49 -17.32 59.23 -5.55
C GLU A 49 -18.02 57.85 -5.53
N CYS A 50 -19.35 57.82 -5.62
CA CYS A 50 -20.12 56.57 -5.67
C CYS A 50 -19.78 55.73 -6.92
N GLN A 51 -19.55 56.36 -8.07
CA GLN A 51 -19.15 55.67 -9.29
C GLN A 51 -17.76 55.04 -9.14
N GLU A 52 -16.82 55.72 -8.52
CA GLU A 52 -15.48 55.20 -8.28
C GLU A 52 -15.49 54.06 -7.25
N GLU A 53 -16.28 54.16 -6.19
CA GLU A 53 -16.50 53.05 -5.26
C GLU A 53 -17.14 51.84 -5.95
N ASN A 54 -18.14 52.07 -6.81
CA ASN A 54 -18.77 50.99 -7.58
C ASN A 54 -17.76 50.28 -8.50
N ARG A 55 -16.86 51.04 -9.11
CA ARG A 55 -15.76 50.49 -9.93
C ARG A 55 -14.83 49.63 -9.09
N LYS A 56 -14.38 50.13 -7.94
CA LYS A 56 -13.50 49.39 -7.00
C LYS A 56 -14.16 48.11 -6.49
N LEU A 57 -15.43 48.16 -6.11
CA LEU A 57 -16.16 46.98 -5.63
C LEU A 57 -16.29 45.91 -6.71
N LYS A 58 -16.52 46.31 -7.97
CA LYS A 58 -16.54 45.37 -9.10
C LYS A 58 -15.18 44.71 -9.35
N GLU A 59 -14.10 45.48 -9.26
CA GLU A 59 -12.74 44.96 -9.41
C GLU A 59 -12.40 43.97 -8.27
N GLN A 60 -12.75 44.31 -7.03
CA GLN A 60 -12.57 43.40 -5.89
C GLN A 60 -13.40 42.12 -6.02
N LEU A 61 -14.64 42.23 -6.51
CA LEU A 61 -15.49 41.07 -6.76
C LEU A 61 -14.87 40.14 -7.81
N ALA A 62 -14.39 40.70 -8.92
CA ALA A 62 -13.72 39.91 -9.97
C ALA A 62 -12.47 39.21 -9.44
N LEU A 63 -11.64 39.90 -8.64
CA LEU A 63 -10.48 39.29 -7.99
C LEU A 63 -10.88 38.16 -7.05
N ALA A 64 -11.89 38.37 -6.21
CA ALA A 64 -12.40 37.35 -5.30
C ALA A 64 -12.94 36.12 -6.05
N GLU A 65 -13.64 36.32 -7.17
CA GLU A 65 -14.12 35.22 -8.02
C GLU A 65 -12.98 34.41 -8.63
N THR A 66 -11.95 35.08 -9.17
CA THR A 66 -10.77 34.40 -9.72
C THR A 66 -10.00 33.62 -8.66
N GLN A 67 -9.81 34.20 -7.47
CA GLN A 67 -9.16 33.51 -6.36
C GLN A 67 -9.96 32.29 -5.92
N LYS A 68 -11.29 32.43 -5.78
CA LYS A 68 -12.18 31.33 -5.43
C LYS A 68 -12.10 30.18 -6.44
N THR A 69 -11.98 30.48 -7.73
CA THR A 69 -11.80 29.43 -8.75
C THR A 69 -10.45 28.72 -8.61
N ALA A 70 -9.37 29.46 -8.37
CA ALA A 70 -8.04 28.89 -8.16
C ALA A 70 -7.99 28.01 -6.90
N ASP A 71 -8.58 28.46 -5.80
CA ASP A 71 -8.65 27.70 -4.55
C ASP A 71 -9.43 26.38 -4.72
N LYS A 72 -10.52 26.42 -5.50
CA LYS A 72 -11.31 25.21 -5.82
C LYS A 72 -10.49 24.21 -6.64
N GLU A 73 -9.66 24.67 -7.55
CA GLU A 73 -8.76 23.81 -8.33
C GLU A 73 -7.64 23.24 -7.47
N CYS A 74 -7.03 24.06 -6.60
CA CYS A 74 -6.02 23.63 -5.65
C CYS A 74 -6.56 22.55 -4.70
N LEU A 75 -7.75 22.76 -4.13
CA LEU A 75 -8.42 21.78 -3.26
C LEU A 75 -8.68 20.46 -3.98
N ARG A 76 -9.09 20.50 -5.25
CA ARG A 76 -9.32 19.30 -6.06
C ARG A 76 -8.01 18.53 -6.28
N ALA A 77 -6.93 19.23 -6.64
CA ALA A 77 -5.62 18.60 -6.80
C ALA A 77 -5.13 17.98 -5.49
N MET A 78 -5.35 18.65 -4.34
CA MET A 78 -5.03 18.08 -3.03
C MET A 78 -5.85 16.82 -2.72
N GLN A 79 -7.13 16.81 -3.06
CA GLN A 79 -7.99 15.62 -2.89
C GLN A 79 -7.47 14.44 -3.72
N GLU A 80 -7.13 14.65 -4.99
CA GLU A 80 -6.56 13.62 -5.86
C GLU A 80 -5.24 13.04 -5.32
N VAL A 81 -4.38 13.91 -4.75
CA VAL A 81 -3.13 13.48 -4.11
C VAL A 81 -3.42 12.62 -2.87
N VAL A 82 -4.35 13.04 -2.02
CA VAL A 82 -4.73 12.28 -0.81
C VAL A 82 -5.33 10.93 -1.19
N GLU A 83 -6.20 10.88 -2.19
CA GLU A 83 -6.78 9.63 -2.70
C GLU A 83 -5.69 8.70 -3.23
N THR A 84 -4.77 9.22 -4.04
CA THR A 84 -3.64 8.45 -4.60
C THR A 84 -2.74 7.90 -3.49
N LEU A 85 -2.35 8.73 -2.52
CA LEU A 85 -1.51 8.30 -1.40
C LEU A 85 -2.22 7.28 -0.52
N THR A 86 -3.53 7.44 -0.31
CA THR A 86 -4.34 6.48 0.46
C THR A 86 -4.38 5.13 -0.24
N GLN A 87 -4.60 5.12 -1.57
CA GLN A 87 -4.60 3.90 -2.37
C GLN A 87 -3.23 3.21 -2.36
N GLN A 88 -2.15 3.98 -2.52
CA GLN A 88 -0.78 3.45 -2.44
C GLN A 88 -0.48 2.85 -1.07
N LYS A 89 -0.89 3.53 0.02
CA LYS A 89 -0.71 3.03 1.38
C LYS A 89 -1.48 1.74 1.63
N LEU A 90 -2.71 1.63 1.11
CA LEU A 90 -3.51 0.41 1.21
C LEU A 90 -2.83 -0.75 0.46
N GLN A 91 -2.39 -0.52 -0.78
CA GLN A 91 -1.68 -1.53 -1.57
C GLN A 91 -0.38 -1.98 -0.89
N ALA A 92 0.39 -1.05 -0.33
CA ALA A 92 1.59 -1.36 0.42
C ALA A 92 1.29 -2.21 1.66
N ALA A 93 0.24 -1.87 2.41
CA ALA A 93 -0.18 -2.64 3.59
C ALA A 93 -0.60 -4.08 3.22
N MET A 94 -1.37 -4.25 2.14
CA MET A 94 -1.74 -5.58 1.63
C MET A 94 -0.51 -6.40 1.24
N LYS A 95 0.45 -5.78 0.55
CA LYS A 95 1.69 -6.45 0.14
C LYS A 95 2.56 -6.85 1.34
N VAL A 96 2.59 -6.03 2.39
CA VAL A 96 3.27 -6.39 3.64
C VAL A 96 2.64 -7.62 4.28
N ASP A 97 1.30 -7.66 4.41
CA ASP A 97 0.58 -8.82 4.96
C ASP A 97 0.81 -10.10 4.14
N GLU A 98 0.82 -10.00 2.81
CA GLU A 98 1.14 -11.13 1.92
C GLU A 98 2.57 -11.65 2.13
N LEU A 99 3.55 -10.73 2.22
CA LEU A 99 4.95 -11.09 2.46
C LEU A 99 5.16 -11.69 3.84
N GLU A 100 4.49 -11.18 4.88
CA GLU A 100 4.53 -11.74 6.23
C GLU A 100 3.98 -13.16 6.26
N LYS A 101 2.86 -13.41 5.58
CA LYS A 101 2.31 -14.77 5.42
C LYS A 101 3.28 -15.70 4.72
N SER A 102 3.88 -15.26 3.61
CA SER A 102 4.88 -16.04 2.86
C SER A 102 6.11 -16.37 3.72
N LEU A 103 6.65 -15.38 4.44
CA LEU A 103 7.77 -15.58 5.38
C LEU A 103 7.42 -16.58 6.48
N SER A 104 6.21 -16.52 7.03
CA SER A 104 5.76 -17.48 8.03
C SER A 104 5.64 -18.90 7.46
N GLY A 105 5.26 -19.04 6.19
CA GLY A 105 5.21 -20.32 5.49
C GLY A 105 6.61 -20.90 5.29
N LEU A 106 7.51 -20.10 4.72
CA LEU A 106 8.91 -20.48 4.48
C LEU A 106 9.64 -20.85 5.78
N ARG A 107 9.37 -20.17 6.89
CA ARG A 107 9.94 -20.55 8.20
C ARG A 107 9.51 -21.96 8.62
N ARG A 108 8.22 -22.29 8.48
CA ARG A 108 7.72 -23.63 8.81
C ARG A 108 8.35 -24.71 7.92
N GLU A 109 8.53 -24.42 6.63
CA GLU A 109 9.21 -25.32 5.70
C GLU A 109 10.68 -25.52 6.10
N LEU A 110 11.37 -24.46 6.50
CA LEU A 110 12.76 -24.53 6.97
C LEU A 110 12.89 -25.37 8.24
N ASP A 111 11.99 -25.16 9.21
CA ASP A 111 11.97 -25.94 10.46
C ASP A 111 11.71 -27.43 10.18
N SER A 112 10.78 -27.74 9.25
CA SER A 112 10.50 -29.10 8.80
C SER A 112 11.71 -29.73 8.10
N ALA A 113 12.40 -28.99 7.23
CA ALA A 113 13.61 -29.45 6.56
C ALA A 113 14.75 -29.72 7.56
N ALA A 114 14.87 -28.92 8.62
CA ALA A 114 15.85 -29.16 9.68
C ALA A 114 15.57 -30.48 10.43
N LEU A 115 14.30 -30.75 10.76
CA LEU A 115 13.91 -32.02 11.38
C LEU A 115 14.18 -33.23 10.47
N LEU A 116 13.85 -33.13 9.19
CA LEU A 116 14.14 -34.18 8.21
C LEU A 116 15.64 -34.44 8.08
N ARG A 117 16.46 -33.39 8.12
CA ARG A 117 17.92 -33.50 8.08
C ARG A 117 18.45 -34.24 9.32
N GLU A 118 17.95 -33.93 10.50
CA GLU A 118 18.33 -34.63 11.74
C GLU A 118 17.95 -36.12 11.68
N GLN A 119 16.77 -36.44 11.16
CA GLN A 119 16.34 -37.82 10.97
C GLN A 119 17.23 -38.56 9.95
N LEU A 120 17.56 -37.90 8.84
CA LEU A 120 18.46 -38.47 7.83
C LEU A 120 19.84 -38.78 8.43
N GLU A 121 20.36 -37.90 9.27
CA GLU A 121 21.65 -38.09 9.93
C GLU A 121 21.63 -39.29 10.89
N LYS A 122 20.56 -39.44 11.69
CA LYS A 122 20.37 -40.62 12.56
C LYS A 122 20.35 -41.92 11.75
N ILE A 123 19.55 -41.97 10.68
CA ILE A 123 19.45 -43.14 9.80
C ILE A 123 20.79 -43.43 9.11
N SER A 124 21.56 -42.39 8.74
CA SER A 124 22.89 -42.55 8.14
C SER A 124 23.86 -43.23 9.11
N VAL A 125 23.88 -42.79 10.38
CA VAL A 125 24.71 -43.39 11.42
C VAL A 125 24.32 -44.85 11.68
N GLU A 126 23.02 -45.14 11.76
CA GLU A 126 22.52 -46.51 11.92
C GLU A 126 22.91 -47.40 10.74
N ASN A 127 22.80 -46.90 9.51
CA ASN A 127 23.22 -47.63 8.31
C ASN A 127 24.72 -47.96 8.33
N GLU A 128 25.57 -47.01 8.74
CA GLU A 128 27.00 -47.27 8.89
C GLU A 128 27.28 -48.32 9.97
N ALA A 129 26.55 -48.27 11.10
CA ALA A 129 26.68 -49.25 12.16
C ALA A 129 26.29 -50.66 11.67
N PHE A 130 25.18 -50.78 10.93
CA PHE A 130 24.76 -52.05 10.33
C PHE A 130 25.74 -52.56 9.28
N LYS A 131 26.29 -51.70 8.42
CA LYS A 131 27.34 -52.09 7.47
C LYS A 131 28.55 -52.69 8.19
N ARG A 132 29.08 -52.00 9.21
CA ARG A 132 30.20 -52.52 10.02
C ARG A 132 29.87 -53.83 10.75
N GLN A 133 28.59 -54.05 11.09
CA GLN A 133 28.16 -55.31 11.70
C GLN A 133 28.11 -56.44 10.67
N ILE A 134 27.59 -56.17 9.48
CA ILE A 134 27.57 -57.13 8.36
C ILE A 134 28.99 -57.53 8.01
N ASP A 135 29.90 -56.56 7.84
CA ASP A 135 31.30 -56.84 7.47
C ASP A 135 31.97 -57.78 8.49
N ARG A 136 31.82 -57.49 9.79
CA ARG A 136 32.36 -58.34 10.87
C ARG A 136 31.77 -59.76 10.88
N LEU A 137 30.46 -59.89 10.70
CA LEU A 137 29.80 -61.20 10.65
C LEU A 137 30.20 -61.98 9.39
N THR A 138 30.43 -61.30 8.27
CA THR A 138 30.94 -61.92 7.05
C THR A 138 32.37 -62.43 7.25
N GLU A 139 33.25 -61.63 7.84
CA GLU A 139 34.62 -62.06 8.20
C GLU A 139 34.61 -63.27 9.14
N GLU A 140 33.81 -63.23 10.22
CA GLU A 140 33.69 -64.36 11.17
C GLU A 140 33.15 -65.63 10.49
N ASN A 141 32.17 -65.50 9.60
CA ASN A 141 31.66 -66.64 8.82
C ASN A 141 32.72 -67.22 7.88
N GLU A 142 33.52 -66.38 7.22
CA GLU A 142 34.62 -66.83 6.37
C GLU A 142 35.70 -67.57 7.17
N GLU A 143 36.05 -67.07 8.36
CA GLU A 143 36.98 -67.74 9.27
C GLU A 143 36.45 -69.11 9.73
N LEU A 144 35.18 -69.18 10.14
CA LEU A 144 34.52 -70.42 10.55
C LEU A 144 34.44 -71.43 9.41
N LEU A 145 34.10 -70.99 8.19
CA LEU A 145 34.10 -71.83 6.99
C LEU A 145 35.50 -72.39 6.70
N GLY A 146 36.53 -71.57 6.85
CA GLY A 146 37.92 -72.00 6.74
C GLY A 146 38.29 -73.05 7.79
N ALA A 147 37.88 -72.85 9.05
CA ALA A 147 38.12 -73.80 10.14
C ALA A 147 37.40 -75.14 9.92
N ILE A 148 36.14 -75.11 9.46
CA ILE A 148 35.37 -76.32 9.10
C ILE A 148 36.08 -77.08 7.98
N THR A 149 36.42 -76.39 6.89
CA THR A 149 37.12 -76.99 5.75
C THR A 149 38.45 -77.62 6.18
N GLY A 150 39.19 -76.95 7.08
CA GLY A 150 40.42 -77.47 7.67
C GLY A 150 40.20 -78.72 8.52
N MET A 151 39.13 -78.76 9.33
CA MET A 151 38.76 -79.94 10.12
C MET A 151 38.31 -81.11 9.25
N GLU A 152 37.51 -80.86 8.21
CA GLU A 152 37.12 -81.88 7.24
C GLU A 152 38.32 -82.49 6.53
N GLY A 153 39.33 -81.68 6.17
CA GLY A 153 40.59 -82.16 5.62
C GLY A 153 41.36 -83.07 6.58
N LYS A 154 41.47 -82.68 7.86
CA LYS A 154 42.11 -83.50 8.91
C LYS A 154 41.36 -84.81 9.15
N LEU A 155 40.02 -84.78 9.14
CA LEU A 155 39.18 -85.95 9.32
C LEU A 155 39.42 -86.96 8.19
N LYS A 156 39.38 -86.51 6.93
CA LYS A 156 39.67 -87.36 5.76
C LYS A 156 41.07 -87.97 5.82
N SER A 157 42.07 -87.19 6.19
CA SER A 157 43.44 -87.68 6.36
C SER A 157 43.53 -88.75 7.46
N SER A 158 42.86 -88.54 8.59
CA SER A 158 42.84 -89.49 9.69
C SER A 158 42.11 -90.78 9.32
N GLU A 159 41.01 -90.69 8.56
CA GLU A 159 40.30 -91.85 8.01
C GLU A 159 41.20 -92.66 7.07
N GLN A 160 41.89 -92.00 6.13
CA GLN A 160 42.86 -92.64 5.23
C GLN A 160 44.00 -93.31 5.98
N GLU A 161 44.56 -92.65 6.99
CA GLU A 161 45.64 -93.20 7.81
C GLU A 161 45.15 -94.45 8.56
N ARG A 162 43.93 -94.41 9.12
CA ARG A 162 43.31 -95.54 9.80
C ARG A 162 43.06 -96.73 8.87
N GLU A 163 42.61 -96.46 7.64
CA GLU A 163 42.45 -97.49 6.60
C GLU A 163 43.79 -98.11 6.21
N SER A 164 44.84 -97.29 6.04
CA SER A 164 46.18 -97.77 5.71
C SER A 164 46.77 -98.67 6.81
N LEU A 165 46.57 -98.29 8.09
CA LEU A 165 46.96 -99.08 9.25
C LEU A 165 46.18 -100.39 9.34
N ALA A 166 44.87 -100.35 9.05
CA ALA A 166 44.04 -101.55 9.02
C ALA A 166 44.50 -102.54 7.93
N GLN A 167 44.83 -102.05 6.73
CA GLN A 167 45.39 -102.87 5.64
C GLN A 167 46.75 -103.45 6.01
N SER A 168 47.64 -102.63 6.59
CA SER A 168 48.97 -103.09 7.03
C SER A 168 48.87 -104.18 8.10
N LYS A 169 47.93 -104.05 9.04
CA LYS A 169 47.68 -105.07 10.08
C LYS A 169 47.19 -106.39 9.49
N ILE A 170 46.25 -106.37 8.54
CA ILE A 170 45.78 -107.58 7.84
C ILE A 170 46.93 -108.28 7.11
N THR A 171 47.85 -107.50 6.52
CA THR A 171 49.01 -108.02 5.77
C THR A 171 50.06 -108.68 6.70
N LEU A 172 50.15 -108.27 7.96
CA LEU A 172 51.05 -108.84 8.97
C LEU A 172 50.49 -110.08 9.69
N GLU A 173 49.18 -110.30 9.62
CA GLU A 173 48.49 -111.44 10.26
C GLU A 173 48.24 -112.63 9.29
N GLN A 174 48.66 -112.52 8.03
CA GLN A 174 48.67 -113.60 7.01
C GLN A 174 50.08 -114.18 6.80
#